data_AF-A0A7W0W4T0-F1
#
_entry.id   AF-A0A7W0W4T0-F1
#
_cell.length_a   1.000
_cell.length_b   1.000
_cell.length_c   1.000
_cell.angle_alpha   90.00
_cell.angle_beta   90.00
_cell.angle_gamma   90.00
#
_symmetry.space_group_name_H-M   'P 1'
#
loop_
_entity.id
_entity.type
_entity.pdbx_description
1 polymer ?
#
loop_
_entity_poly.entity_id
_entity_poly.type
_entity_poly.pdbx_seq_one_letter_code
_entity_poly.pdbx_strand_id
1 'polypeptide(L)'
;MSRYSTVRLVTASICTILSVSAAAPEARAQQSEASQAASKRAQALAASMSKSKHLVREKRGVRKEKYLDVRSTPSVKADPAAYTGTYEVRDLGLSVALRVDRSGRAEGTGHDPVDLENGVLRAFTLADARVQGALLTAIKVYGDGGRERLEGVFIDRTTKSSATDAGTTAFGLGVIGKAVHASGVTVDKFFYQLKR
;
A
#
# COMPACT_ATOMS: atom_id res chain seq x y z
N MET A 1 -94.90 20.58 -15.64
CA MET A 1 -95.20 20.33 -14.20
C MET A 1 -94.01 19.54 -13.64
N SER A 2 -93.18 20.14 -12.78
CA SER A 2 -93.12 19.85 -11.32
C SER A 2 -92.63 18.41 -11.05
N ARG A 3 -91.56 18.08 -10.32
CA ARG A 3 -90.95 18.68 -9.11
C ARG A 3 -89.49 18.24 -8.92
N TYR A 4 -88.78 19.03 -8.13
CA TYR A 4 -87.51 18.82 -7.41
C TYR A 4 -87.36 17.47 -6.70
N SER A 5 -86.13 16.96 -6.56
CA SER A 5 -85.54 16.67 -5.23
C SER A 5 -84.03 16.41 -5.27
N THR A 6 -83.37 16.95 -4.24
CA THR A 6 -81.95 17.10 -3.92
C THR A 6 -81.33 15.83 -3.34
N VAL A 7 -80.04 15.52 -3.63
CA VAL A 7 -79.09 15.03 -2.61
C VAL A 7 -77.67 15.50 -2.96
N ARG A 8 -77.05 16.24 -2.03
CA ARG A 8 -75.61 16.57 -2.03
C ARG A 8 -74.83 15.38 -1.44
N LEU A 9 -73.68 15.05 -2.02
CA LEU A 9 -72.62 14.34 -1.29
C LEU A 9 -71.27 15.03 -1.50
N VAL A 10 -70.65 15.38 -0.39
CA VAL A 10 -69.30 15.92 -0.23
C VAL A 10 -68.39 14.75 0.14
N THR A 11 -67.25 14.58 -0.52
CA THR A 11 -66.16 13.68 -0.05
C THR A 11 -64.86 14.08 -0.77
N ALA A 12 -64.07 14.96 -0.15
CA ALA A 12 -62.88 14.65 0.65
C ALA A 12 -61.66 14.26 -0.22
N SER A 13 -60.83 15.26 -0.51
CA SER A 13 -59.55 15.14 -1.20
C SER A 13 -58.48 14.66 -0.20
N ILE A 14 -57.94 13.46 -0.41
CA ILE A 14 -56.88 12.86 0.41
C ILE A 14 -55.54 13.24 -0.23
N CYS A 15 -54.83 14.20 0.38
CA CYS A 15 -53.47 14.59 -0.01
C CYS A 15 -52.47 13.72 0.77
N THR A 16 -51.99 12.63 0.15
CA THR A 16 -50.98 11.75 0.75
C THR A 16 -49.58 12.36 0.55
N ILE A 17 -49.02 12.94 1.61
CA ILE A 17 -47.64 13.40 1.64
C ILE A 17 -46.74 12.17 1.85
N LEU A 18 -46.05 11.73 0.80
CA LEU A 18 -44.98 10.73 0.87
C LEU A 18 -43.70 11.41 1.39
N SER A 19 -43.45 11.24 2.67
CA SER A 19 -42.17 11.56 3.32
C SER A 19 -41.10 10.56 2.88
N VAL A 20 -40.26 10.94 1.90
CA VAL A 20 -39.04 10.18 1.57
C VAL A 20 -37.99 10.46 2.64
N SER A 21 -37.73 9.45 3.47
CA SER A 21 -36.70 9.45 4.50
C SER A 21 -35.31 9.56 3.87
N ALA A 22 -34.62 10.67 4.10
CA ALA A 22 -33.21 10.85 3.74
C ALA A 22 -32.33 10.00 4.66
N ALA A 23 -31.88 8.84 4.17
CA ALA A 23 -30.92 7.99 4.87
C ALA A 23 -29.47 8.50 4.63
N ALA A 24 -28.86 9.02 5.71
CA ALA A 24 -27.43 9.14 6.06
C ALA A 24 -26.35 9.21 4.93
N PRO A 25 -25.79 10.39 4.62
CA PRO A 25 -24.61 10.54 3.75
C PRO A 25 -23.24 10.35 4.44
N GLU A 26 -23.17 10.12 5.75
CA GLU A 26 -21.92 10.26 6.53
C GLU A 26 -20.88 9.16 6.29
N ALA A 27 -21.29 7.93 5.98
CA ALA A 27 -20.36 6.81 5.80
C ALA A 27 -19.50 6.90 4.52
N ARG A 28 -19.99 7.59 3.47
CA ARG A 28 -19.26 7.72 2.19
C ARG A 28 -18.17 8.78 2.24
N ALA A 29 -18.36 9.85 3.01
CA ALA A 29 -17.37 10.91 3.18
C ALA A 29 -16.11 10.39 3.91
N GLN A 30 -16.30 9.68 5.03
CA GLN A 30 -15.20 9.12 5.84
C GLN A 30 -14.35 8.10 5.06
N GLN A 31 -14.97 7.29 4.21
CA GLN A 31 -14.25 6.32 3.38
C GLN A 31 -13.41 7.00 2.28
N SER A 32 -13.87 8.14 1.75
CA SER A 32 -13.13 8.91 0.76
C SER A 32 -11.89 9.57 1.36
N GLU A 33 -11.98 10.15 2.56
CA GLU A 33 -10.84 10.79 3.25
C GLU A 33 -9.75 9.79 3.61
N ALA A 34 -10.13 8.63 4.17
CA ALA A 34 -9.18 7.57 4.50
C ALA A 34 -8.44 7.05 3.26
N SER A 35 -9.13 6.95 2.11
CA SER A 35 -8.51 6.54 0.85
C SER A 35 -7.51 7.58 0.32
N GLN A 36 -7.83 8.88 0.43
CA GLN A 36 -6.93 9.95 0.04
C GLN A 36 -5.69 10.02 0.94
N ALA A 37 -5.87 9.87 2.25
CA ALA A 37 -4.77 9.80 3.21
C ALA A 37 -3.83 8.62 2.92
N ALA A 38 -4.38 7.44 2.65
CA ALA A 38 -3.60 6.26 2.27
C ALA A 38 -2.82 6.50 0.96
N SER A 39 -3.43 7.14 -0.04
CA SER A 39 -2.75 7.49 -1.30
C SER A 39 -1.59 8.45 -1.07
N LYS A 40 -1.79 9.53 -0.30
CA LYS A 40 -0.71 10.48 0.04
C LYS A 40 0.43 9.78 0.78
N ARG A 41 0.10 8.89 1.71
CA ARG A 41 1.10 8.14 2.48
C ARG A 41 1.89 7.16 1.62
N ALA A 42 1.21 6.44 0.73
CA ALA A 42 1.84 5.56 -0.25
C ALA A 42 2.80 6.34 -1.17
N GLN A 43 2.41 7.52 -1.65
CA GLN A 43 3.27 8.39 -2.46
C GLN A 43 4.52 8.83 -1.68
N ALA A 44 4.37 9.23 -0.42
CA ALA A 44 5.50 9.63 0.43
C ALA A 44 6.48 8.46 0.67
N LEU A 45 5.96 7.26 0.96
CA LEU A 45 6.78 6.06 1.12
C LEU A 45 7.51 5.69 -0.17
N ALA A 46 6.81 5.67 -1.31
CA ALA A 46 7.42 5.37 -2.60
C ALA A 46 8.49 6.41 -2.99
N ALA A 47 8.25 7.70 -2.73
CA ALA A 47 9.25 8.75 -2.93
C ALA A 47 10.50 8.50 -2.08
N SER A 48 10.34 8.08 -0.83
CA SER A 48 11.47 7.76 0.06
C SER A 48 12.29 6.52 -0.38
N MET A 49 11.70 5.66 -1.21
CA MET A 49 12.36 4.51 -1.85
C MET A 49 13.06 4.88 -3.17
N SER A 50 12.82 6.08 -3.68
CA SER A 50 13.48 6.57 -4.90
C SER A 50 14.87 7.14 -4.55
N LYS A 51 15.84 6.93 -5.43
CA LYS A 51 17.22 7.38 -5.22
C LYS A 51 17.89 7.63 -6.56
N SER A 52 18.47 8.81 -6.73
CA SER A 52 19.33 9.12 -7.88
C SER A 52 20.76 9.38 -7.43
N LYS A 53 21.71 9.04 -8.30
CA LYS A 53 23.13 9.38 -8.15
C LYS A 53 23.72 9.57 -9.53
N HIS A 54 24.28 10.75 -9.77
CA HIS A 54 25.10 11.05 -10.93
C HIS A 54 26.43 11.61 -10.46
N LEU A 55 27.53 10.95 -10.82
CA LEU A 55 28.87 11.34 -10.42
C LEU A 55 29.78 11.27 -11.64
N VAL A 56 30.33 12.40 -12.04
CA VAL A 56 31.39 12.50 -13.04
C VAL A 56 32.68 12.89 -12.34
N ARG A 57 33.75 12.16 -12.62
CA ARG A 57 35.10 12.46 -12.12
C ARG A 57 36.09 12.39 -13.26
N GLU A 58 36.90 13.43 -13.40
CA GLU A 58 37.96 13.47 -14.39
C GLU A 58 39.32 13.60 -13.69
N LYS A 59 40.29 12.78 -14.08
CA LYS A 59 41.66 12.85 -13.56
C LYS A 59 42.64 12.39 -14.63
N ARG A 60 43.63 13.23 -14.95
CA ARG A 60 44.68 12.95 -15.96
C ARG A 60 44.09 12.52 -17.31
N GLY A 61 43.06 13.20 -17.78
CA GLY A 61 42.35 12.89 -19.04
C GLY A 61 41.44 11.66 -19.00
N VAL A 62 41.34 10.95 -17.87
CA VAL A 62 40.40 9.82 -17.70
C VAL A 62 39.13 10.30 -17.02
N ARG A 63 38.01 10.22 -17.74
CA ARG A 63 36.66 10.49 -17.21
C ARG A 63 36.00 9.19 -16.73
N LYS A 64 35.58 9.16 -15.47
CA LYS A 64 34.76 8.09 -14.87
C LYS A 64 33.38 8.65 -14.56
N GLU A 65 32.35 7.97 -15.02
CA GLU A 65 30.96 8.32 -14.77
C GLU A 65 30.24 7.20 -14.03
N LYS A 66 29.50 7.54 -12.97
CA LYS A 66 28.62 6.62 -12.25
C LYS A 66 27.21 7.21 -12.28
N TYR A 67 26.29 6.46 -12.86
CA TYR A 67 24.88 6.79 -12.93
C TYR A 67 24.07 5.70 -12.24
N LEU A 68 23.09 6.10 -11.43
CA LEU A 68 22.08 5.24 -10.87
C LEU A 68 20.81 6.08 -10.71
N ASP A 69 19.71 5.63 -11.27
CA ASP A 69 18.40 6.21 -11.02
C ASP A 69 17.42 5.11 -10.64
N VAL A 70 16.89 5.18 -9.42
CA VAL A 70 15.88 4.28 -8.89
C VAL A 70 14.64 5.11 -8.68
N ARG A 71 13.60 4.81 -9.46
CA ARG A 71 12.29 5.44 -9.36
C ARG A 71 11.27 4.43 -8.86
N SER A 72 10.59 4.76 -7.78
CA SER A 72 9.56 3.92 -7.17
C SER A 72 8.21 4.62 -7.26
N THR A 73 7.21 3.97 -7.85
CA THR A 73 5.86 4.50 -8.00
C THR A 73 4.85 3.58 -7.32
N PRO A 74 3.89 4.11 -6.52
CA PRO A 74 2.83 3.28 -5.95
C PRO A 74 2.07 2.54 -7.05
N SER A 75 1.93 1.22 -6.89
CA SER A 75 1.25 0.36 -7.85
C SER A 75 -0.11 -0.01 -7.30
N VAL A 76 -1.15 0.71 -7.71
CA VAL A 76 -2.53 0.48 -7.26
C VAL A 76 -3.21 -0.55 -8.16
N LYS A 77 -3.67 -1.66 -7.59
CA LYS A 77 -4.47 -2.68 -8.28
C LYS A 77 -5.96 -2.40 -8.10
N ALA A 78 -6.75 -2.77 -9.12
CA ALA A 78 -8.22 -2.68 -9.06
C ALA A 78 -8.82 -3.68 -8.06
N ASP A 79 -8.29 -4.90 -8.02
CA ASP A 79 -8.62 -5.93 -7.03
C ASP A 79 -7.49 -6.02 -5.98
N PRO A 80 -7.75 -5.72 -4.69
CA PRO A 80 -6.76 -5.89 -3.63
C PRO A 80 -6.23 -7.33 -3.51
N ALA A 81 -7.01 -8.33 -3.88
CA ALA A 81 -6.57 -9.72 -3.83
C ALA A 81 -5.35 -10.00 -4.73
N ALA A 82 -5.12 -9.16 -5.75
CA ALA A 82 -3.96 -9.23 -6.64
C ALA A 82 -2.61 -8.95 -5.93
N TYR A 83 -2.62 -8.47 -4.69
CA TYR A 83 -1.43 -8.33 -3.86
C TYR A 83 -1.04 -9.60 -3.09
N THR A 84 -1.84 -10.66 -3.16
CA THR A 84 -1.50 -11.96 -2.57
C THR A 84 -0.23 -12.52 -3.20
N GLY A 85 0.68 -13.04 -2.36
CA GLY A 85 1.91 -13.67 -2.82
C GLY A 85 2.99 -13.70 -1.76
N THR A 86 4.13 -14.27 -2.12
CA THR A 86 5.34 -14.24 -1.30
C THR A 86 6.30 -13.20 -1.85
N TYR A 87 6.73 -12.28 -1.00
CA TYR A 87 7.66 -11.22 -1.33
C TYR A 87 8.98 -11.49 -0.63
N GLU A 88 10.11 -11.41 -1.33
CA GLU A 88 11.42 -11.71 -0.77
C GLU A 88 12.44 -10.63 -1.10
N VAL A 89 13.34 -10.34 -0.15
CA VAL A 89 14.56 -9.61 -0.45
C VAL A 89 15.60 -10.65 -0.83
N ARG A 90 15.94 -10.68 -2.12
CA ARG A 90 16.95 -11.59 -2.65
C ARG A 90 18.24 -11.45 -1.87
N ASP A 91 18.91 -12.58 -1.68
CA ASP A 91 20.22 -12.70 -1.02
C ASP A 91 20.24 -12.41 0.51
N LEU A 92 19.13 -11.94 1.11
CA LEU A 92 19.04 -11.64 2.55
C LEU A 92 18.15 -12.60 3.34
N GLY A 93 17.46 -13.54 2.67
CA GLY A 93 16.54 -14.49 3.32
C GLY A 93 15.28 -13.86 3.93
N LEU A 94 15.10 -12.54 3.82
CA LEU A 94 13.94 -11.82 4.32
C LEU A 94 12.74 -12.10 3.42
N SER A 95 11.59 -12.41 4.03
CA SER A 95 10.38 -12.74 3.29
C SER A 95 9.12 -12.25 4.00
N VAL A 96 8.08 -11.97 3.22
CA VAL A 96 6.71 -11.73 3.68
C VAL A 96 5.77 -12.51 2.77
N ALA A 97 5.08 -13.50 3.31
CA ALA A 97 3.96 -14.16 2.66
C ALA A 97 2.66 -13.42 3.04
N LEU A 98 1.92 -12.97 2.04
CA LEU A 98 0.68 -12.20 2.21
C LEU A 98 -0.46 -12.90 1.51
N ARG A 99 -1.60 -12.98 2.19
CA ARG A 99 -2.89 -13.28 1.60
C ARG A 99 -3.79 -12.07 1.82
N VAL A 100 -4.36 -11.56 0.73
CA VAL A 100 -5.21 -10.38 0.74
C VAL A 100 -6.56 -10.77 0.16
N ASP A 101 -7.64 -10.42 0.86
CA ASP A 101 -9.00 -10.62 0.35
C ASP A 101 -9.47 -9.41 -0.47
N ARG A 102 -10.63 -9.54 -1.11
CA ARG A 102 -11.23 -8.47 -1.92
C ARG A 102 -11.66 -7.23 -1.10
N SER A 103 -11.80 -7.36 0.22
CA SER A 103 -12.08 -6.23 1.11
C SER A 103 -10.81 -5.43 1.46
N GLY A 104 -9.64 -5.96 1.09
CA GLY A 104 -8.33 -5.43 1.44
C GLY A 104 -7.89 -5.82 2.85
N ARG A 105 -8.59 -6.73 3.54
CA ARG A 105 -8.01 -7.34 4.75
C ARG A 105 -6.91 -8.29 4.33
N ALA A 106 -5.85 -8.31 5.11
CA ALA A 106 -4.70 -9.15 4.86
C ALA A 106 -4.38 -10.01 6.08
N GLU A 107 -3.75 -11.13 5.81
CA GLU A 107 -3.05 -11.95 6.78
C GLU A 107 -1.69 -12.32 6.19
N GLY A 108 -0.74 -12.67 7.04
CA GLY A 108 0.58 -13.01 6.55
C GLY A 108 1.56 -13.40 7.62
N THR A 109 2.68 -13.92 7.15
CA THR A 109 3.84 -14.28 7.96
C THR A 109 5.10 -13.77 7.28
N GLY A 110 6.19 -13.70 8.02
CA GLY A 110 7.46 -13.31 7.44
C GLY A 110 8.63 -13.46 8.38
N HIS A 111 9.79 -13.04 7.90
CA HIS A 111 11.05 -13.10 8.62
C HIS A 111 11.71 -11.73 8.60
N ASP A 112 11.95 -11.18 9.79
CA ASP A 112 12.73 -9.97 9.98
C ASP A 112 14.16 -10.33 10.42
N PRO A 113 15.15 -9.50 10.07
CA PRO A 113 16.49 -9.69 10.59
C PRO A 113 16.56 -9.31 12.07
N VAL A 114 17.20 -10.16 12.86
CA VAL A 114 17.73 -9.80 14.18
C VAL A 114 19.19 -9.40 14.01
N ASP A 115 19.93 -10.17 13.23
CA ASP A 115 21.31 -9.93 12.85
C ASP A 115 21.52 -10.38 11.40
N LEU A 116 21.65 -9.41 10.48
CA LEU A 116 21.85 -9.70 9.06
C LEU A 116 23.22 -10.29 8.77
N GLU A 117 24.25 -9.95 9.56
CA GLU A 117 25.62 -10.40 9.30
C GLU A 117 25.78 -11.88 9.64
N ASN A 118 25.13 -12.32 10.72
CA ASN A 118 25.12 -13.72 11.15
C ASN A 118 23.91 -14.52 10.60
N GLY A 119 23.07 -13.91 9.77
CA GLY A 119 21.90 -14.56 9.16
C GLY A 119 20.81 -14.96 10.16
N VAL A 120 20.76 -14.32 11.33
CA VAL A 120 19.77 -14.62 12.37
C VAL A 120 18.48 -13.88 12.05
N LEU A 121 17.42 -14.65 11.80
CA LEU A 121 16.10 -14.15 11.49
C LEU A 121 15.10 -14.47 12.61
N ARG A 122 14.12 -13.60 12.80
CA ARG A 122 12.95 -13.85 13.65
C ARG A 122 11.69 -13.92 12.81
N ALA A 123 10.87 -14.93 13.05
CA ALA A 123 9.56 -15.06 12.41
C ALA A 123 8.54 -14.11 13.04
N PHE A 124 7.61 -13.60 12.23
CA PHE A 124 6.45 -12.85 12.68
C PHE A 124 5.17 -13.31 11.96
N THR A 125 4.04 -13.03 12.61
CA THR A 125 2.70 -13.05 12.00
C THR A 125 2.17 -11.62 11.90
N LEU A 126 1.28 -11.37 10.95
CA LEU A 126 0.63 -10.07 10.82
C LEU A 126 -0.74 -10.08 11.51
N ALA A 127 -0.93 -9.14 12.42
CA ALA A 127 -2.21 -8.79 13.01
C ALA A 127 -2.73 -7.46 12.42
N ASP A 128 -4.05 -7.31 12.35
CA ASP A 128 -4.73 -6.10 11.88
C ASP A 128 -4.24 -5.61 10.51
N ALA A 129 -3.84 -6.54 9.63
CA ALA A 129 -3.26 -6.18 8.35
C ALA A 129 -4.33 -5.74 7.36
N ARG A 130 -4.06 -4.63 6.67
CA ARG A 130 -4.97 -4.02 5.71
C ARG A 130 -4.22 -3.38 4.56
N VAL A 131 -4.76 -3.54 3.37
CA VAL A 131 -4.35 -2.88 2.15
C VAL A 131 -5.38 -1.82 1.77
N GLN A 132 -4.93 -0.58 1.60
CA GLN A 132 -5.74 0.53 1.10
C GLN A 132 -5.00 1.20 -0.07
N GLY A 133 -5.51 1.02 -1.29
CA GLY A 133 -4.79 1.41 -2.50
C GLY A 133 -3.52 0.58 -2.68
N ALA A 134 -2.36 1.21 -2.53
CA ALA A 134 -1.05 0.56 -2.54
C ALA A 134 -0.39 0.50 -1.14
N LEU A 135 -1.04 1.04 -0.10
CA LEU A 135 -0.50 1.07 1.25
C LEU A 135 -0.87 -0.21 1.99
N LEU A 136 0.12 -0.89 2.58
CA LEU A 136 -0.05 -1.96 3.55
C LEU A 136 0.23 -1.42 4.95
N THR A 137 -0.70 -1.60 5.87
CA THR A 137 -0.52 -1.37 7.30
C THR A 137 -0.79 -2.65 8.07
N ALA A 138 0.04 -2.99 9.05
CA ALA A 138 -0.17 -4.15 9.91
C ALA A 138 0.59 -4.00 11.23
N ILE A 139 0.39 -4.95 12.14
CA ILE A 139 1.22 -5.16 13.32
C ILE A 139 1.92 -6.51 13.19
N LYS A 140 3.26 -6.52 13.19
CA LYS A 140 4.05 -7.73 13.33
C LYS A 140 3.94 -8.20 14.78
N VAL A 141 3.60 -9.47 14.96
CA VAL A 141 3.58 -10.16 16.25
C VAL A 141 4.62 -11.27 16.21
N TYR A 142 5.61 -11.19 17.10
CA TYR A 142 6.71 -12.14 17.22
C TYR A 142 6.39 -13.23 18.26
N GLY A 143 7.18 -14.31 18.26
CA GLY A 143 6.97 -15.46 19.17
C GLY A 143 7.13 -15.13 20.66
N ASP A 144 7.86 -14.07 21.00
CA ASP A 144 8.01 -13.54 22.37
C ASP A 144 6.84 -12.63 22.80
N GLY A 145 5.83 -12.46 21.94
CA GLY A 145 4.71 -11.53 22.14
C GLY A 145 5.03 -10.08 21.77
N GLY A 146 6.26 -9.78 21.34
CA GLY A 146 6.66 -8.46 20.86
C GLY A 146 5.79 -8.00 19.70
N ARG A 147 5.47 -6.70 19.68
CA ARG A 147 4.62 -6.08 18.66
C ARG A 147 5.34 -4.93 17.98
N GLU A 148 5.28 -4.87 16.66
CA GLU A 148 5.90 -3.80 15.87
C GLU A 148 5.00 -3.36 14.73
N ARG A 149 4.83 -2.04 14.55
CA ARG A 149 4.03 -1.53 13.44
C ARG A 149 4.79 -1.78 12.12
N LEU A 150 4.11 -2.40 11.17
CA LEU A 150 4.55 -2.52 9.80
C LEU A 150 3.80 -1.50 8.95
N GLU A 151 4.57 -0.73 8.19
CA GLU A 151 4.04 0.10 7.12
C GLU A 151 4.85 -0.16 5.86
N GLY A 152 4.15 -0.50 4.78
CA GLY A 152 4.76 -0.81 3.49
C GLY A 152 3.93 -0.26 2.34
N VAL A 153 4.55 -0.16 1.18
CA VAL A 153 3.91 0.32 -0.05
C VAL A 153 4.20 -0.65 -1.20
N PHE A 154 3.17 -1.09 -1.88
CA PHE A 154 3.31 -1.83 -3.14
C PHE A 154 3.76 -0.85 -4.22
N ILE A 155 4.89 -1.14 -4.85
CA ILE A 155 5.52 -0.26 -5.83
C ILE A 155 5.96 -1.01 -7.06
N ASP A 156 5.92 -0.31 -8.18
CA ASP A 156 6.73 -0.60 -9.36
C ASP A 156 8.04 0.17 -9.22
N ARG A 157 9.15 -0.56 -9.08
CA ARG A 157 10.49 -0.01 -8.92
C ARG A 157 11.25 -0.15 -10.23
N THR A 158 11.56 0.98 -10.87
CA THR A 158 12.36 1.06 -12.09
C THR A 158 13.79 1.44 -11.71
N THR A 159 14.78 0.66 -12.16
CA THR A 159 16.21 0.97 -11.94
C THR A 159 16.90 1.19 -13.29
N LYS A 160 17.66 2.28 -13.39
CA LYS A 160 18.50 2.65 -14.54
C LYS A 160 19.94 2.80 -14.13
N SER A 161 20.84 2.30 -14.96
CA SER A 161 22.29 2.34 -14.78
C SER A 161 22.99 3.39 -15.67
N SER A 162 22.26 3.99 -16.61
CA SER A 162 22.69 5.14 -17.41
C SER A 162 21.49 6.01 -17.84
N ALA A 163 21.76 7.20 -18.40
CA ALA A 163 20.71 8.09 -18.90
C ALA A 163 19.96 7.53 -20.12
N THR A 164 20.60 6.67 -20.91
CA THR A 164 20.02 6.02 -22.10
C THR A 164 19.45 4.63 -21.79
N ASP A 165 19.59 4.16 -20.55
CA ASP A 165 19.03 2.88 -20.11
C ASP A 165 17.49 2.97 -20.08
N ALA A 166 16.85 2.00 -20.74
CA ALA A 166 15.39 1.83 -20.69
C ALA A 166 14.94 1.57 -19.23
N GLY A 167 15.80 0.94 -18.44
CA GLY A 167 15.58 0.56 -17.06
C GLY A 167 14.89 -0.79 -16.93
N THR A 168 15.02 -1.39 -15.75
CA THR A 168 14.34 -2.63 -15.39
C THR A 168 13.31 -2.33 -14.31
N THR A 169 12.06 -2.73 -14.55
CA THR A 169 10.95 -2.56 -13.60
C THR A 169 10.63 -3.87 -12.89
N ALA A 170 10.58 -3.81 -11.56
CA ALA A 170 10.16 -4.91 -10.71
C ALA A 170 9.00 -4.46 -9.81
N PHE A 171 8.00 -5.32 -9.67
CA PHE A 171 6.91 -5.14 -8.72
C PHE A 171 7.27 -5.75 -7.35
N GLY A 172 6.93 -5.07 -6.26
CA GLY A 172 7.17 -5.58 -4.92
C GLY A 172 6.64 -4.67 -3.81
N LEU A 173 6.96 -5.04 -2.58
CA LEU A 173 6.62 -4.33 -1.35
C LEU A 173 7.83 -3.58 -0.81
N GLY A 174 7.78 -2.25 -0.82
CA GLY A 174 8.75 -1.38 -0.16
C GLY A 174 8.39 -1.18 1.31
N VAL A 175 9.32 -1.44 2.23
CA VAL A 175 9.15 -1.30 3.67
C VAL A 175 10.28 -0.45 4.25
N ILE A 176 9.91 0.49 5.13
CA ILE A 176 10.88 1.21 5.98
C ILE A 176 10.83 0.55 7.34
N GLY A 177 11.90 -0.14 7.71
CA GLY A 177 12.04 -0.84 8.98
C GLY A 177 13.02 -0.16 9.90
N LYS A 178 13.36 -0.86 10.98
CA LYS A 178 14.50 -0.49 11.81
C LYS A 178 15.79 -0.63 11.01
N ALA A 179 16.70 0.31 11.26
CA ALA A 179 18.05 0.25 10.73
C ALA A 179 18.74 -1.03 11.23
N VAL A 180 19.29 -1.80 10.30
CA VAL A 180 20.13 -2.96 10.57
C VAL A 180 21.45 -2.80 9.84
N HIS A 181 22.51 -3.35 10.42
CA HIS A 181 23.84 -3.30 9.82
C HIS A 181 24.07 -4.56 8.98
N ALA A 182 24.60 -4.35 7.78
CA ALA A 182 25.06 -5.43 6.91
C ALA A 182 26.29 -4.97 6.15
N SER A 183 27.42 -5.67 6.32
CA SER A 183 28.66 -5.42 5.57
C SER A 183 29.15 -3.96 5.69
N GLY A 184 29.05 -3.38 6.89
CA GLY A 184 29.45 -1.99 7.15
C GLY A 184 28.51 -0.92 6.59
N VAL A 185 27.33 -1.30 6.09
CA VAL A 185 26.28 -0.39 5.62
C VAL A 185 25.06 -0.50 6.52
N THR A 186 24.47 0.64 6.87
CA THR A 186 23.17 0.68 7.55
C THR A 186 22.05 0.62 6.51
N VAL A 187 21.16 -0.36 6.66
CA VAL A 187 19.99 -0.58 5.79
C VAL A 187 18.73 -0.46 6.64
N ASP A 188 17.86 0.47 6.29
CA ASP A 188 16.56 0.72 6.92
C ASP A 188 15.40 0.57 5.92
N LYS A 189 15.73 0.35 4.65
CA LYS A 189 14.78 0.30 3.53
C LYS A 189 14.94 -1.01 2.78
N PHE A 190 13.85 -1.76 2.72
CA PHE A 190 13.80 -3.05 2.06
C PHE A 190 12.80 -3.03 0.92
N PHE A 191 13.19 -3.65 -0.20
CA PHE A 191 12.28 -3.89 -1.32
C PHE A 191 12.13 -5.40 -1.49
N TYR A 192 11.00 -5.92 -1.00
CA TYR A 192 10.64 -7.32 -1.11
C TYR A 192 9.99 -7.53 -2.48
N GLN A 193 10.70 -8.17 -3.40
CA GLN A 193 10.19 -8.43 -4.74
C GLN A 193 9.21 -9.60 -4.71
N LEU A 194 8.11 -9.51 -5.47
CA LEU A 194 7.20 -10.65 -5.63
C LEU A 194 7.96 -11.85 -6.23
N LYS A 195 7.94 -12.97 -5.53
CA LYS A 195 8.50 -14.24 -6.00
C LYS A 195 7.68 -14.74 -7.18
N ARG A 196 8.37 -15.10 -8.27
CA ARG A 196 7.77 -15.69 -9.47
C ARG A 196 7.79 -17.20 -9.39
#